data_AF-A0A3L6R9H9-F1
#
_entry.id   AF-A0A3L6R9H9-F1
#
_cell.length_a   1.000
_cell.length_b   1.000
_cell.length_c   1.000
_cell.angle_alpha   90.00
_cell.angle_beta   90.00
_cell.angle_gamma   90.00
#
_symmetry.space_group_name_H-M   'P 1'
#
loop_
_entity.id
_entity.type
_entity.pdbx_description
1 polymer ?
#
loop_
_entity_poly.entity_id
_entity_poly.type
_entity_poly.pdbx_seq_one_letter_code
_entity_poly.pdbx_strand_id
1 'polypeptide(L)'
;MNIERLRKLVELVGKQRLVLDLSCRKKDGRYTIVTDRWQKFSDVFVDESALEYLSSYADEFLVHGVDVEGKRLGIDEDLVELLGRHSPIPVTYAGGVSTMDDLERIKKAGRSRVDVTVGSALDIFGGDLPYKDVVLWHKKQSMVGQL
;
A
#
# COMPACT_ATOMS: atom_id res chain seq x y z
N MET A 1 14.52 -0.10 11.56
CA MET A 1 13.41 -0.86 12.17
C MET A 1 13.94 -1.59 13.40
N ASN A 2 13.23 -1.59 14.53
CA ASN A 2 13.64 -2.32 15.73
C ASN A 2 12.85 -3.64 15.82
N ILE A 3 13.47 -4.74 15.39
CA ILE A 3 12.84 -6.07 15.32
C ILE A 3 12.47 -6.60 16.70
N GLU A 4 13.23 -6.28 17.75
CA GLU A 4 12.92 -6.75 19.10
C GLU A 4 11.59 -6.18 19.61
N ARG A 5 11.33 -4.89 19.32
CA ARG A 5 10.03 -4.26 19.64
C ARG A 5 8.88 -4.88 18.84
N LEU A 6 9.11 -5.17 17.56
CA LEU A 6 8.10 -5.81 16.71
C LEU A 6 7.76 -7.22 17.21
N ARG A 7 8.76 -8.01 17.60
CA ARG A 7 8.55 -9.33 18.21
C ARG A 7 7.73 -9.25 19.50
N LYS A 8 8.07 -8.32 20.39
CA LYS A 8 7.30 -8.08 21.63
C LYS A 8 5.84 -7.71 21.33
N LEU A 9 5.58 -6.91 20.29
CA LEU A 9 4.20 -6.62 19.87
C LEU A 9 3.48 -7.88 19.39
N VAL A 10 4.11 -8.70 18.54
CA VAL A 10 3.54 -9.96 18.06
C VAL A 10 3.25 -10.91 19.22
N GLU A 11 4.14 -11.03 20.20
CA GLU A 11 3.93 -11.86 21.40
C GLU A 11 2.74 -11.37 22.25
N LEU A 12 2.55 -10.05 22.35
CA LEU A 12 1.51 -9.45 23.19
C LEU A 12 0.12 -9.49 22.56
N VAL A 13 0.00 -9.23 21.26
CA VAL A 13 -1.32 -9.07 20.60
C VAL A 13 -1.60 -10.08 19.49
N GLY A 14 -0.59 -10.83 19.06
CA GLY A 14 -0.65 -11.72 17.91
C GLY A 14 -0.53 -10.96 16.58
N LYS A 15 0.16 -11.55 15.60
CA LYS A 15 0.39 -10.91 14.29
C LYS A 15 -0.90 -10.60 13.52
N GLN A 16 -1.96 -11.40 13.75
CA GLN A 16 -3.28 -11.25 13.15
C GLN A 16 -4.01 -9.94 13.53
N ARG A 17 -3.44 -9.16 14.45
CA ARG A 17 -3.96 -7.85 14.88
C ARG A 17 -3.02 -6.70 14.50
N LEU A 18 -2.00 -6.98 13.69
CA LEU A 18 -0.97 -6.02 13.34
C LEU A 18 -1.01 -5.73 11.84
N VAL A 19 -0.97 -4.45 11.52
CA VAL A 19 -0.70 -3.93 10.17
C VAL A 19 0.68 -3.28 10.21
N LEU A 20 1.55 -3.64 9.27
CA LEU A 20 2.83 -2.96 9.12
C LEU A 20 2.71 -1.85 8.08
N ASP A 21 2.93 -0.61 8.53
CA ASP A 21 3.04 0.57 7.69
C ASP A 21 4.46 0.69 7.11
N LEU A 22 4.56 0.58 5.78
CA LEU A 22 5.79 0.62 5.02
C LEU A 22 5.81 1.84 4.09
N SER A 23 6.47 2.91 4.53
CA SER A 23 6.79 4.04 3.65
C SER A 23 7.89 3.67 2.66
N CYS A 24 7.54 3.61 1.38
CA CYS A 24 8.40 3.15 0.30
C CYS A 24 8.78 4.30 -0.63
N ARG A 25 10.07 4.39 -0.94
CA ARG A 25 10.60 5.41 -1.86
C ARG A 25 11.58 4.80 -2.84
N LYS A 26 11.53 5.22 -4.11
CA LYS A 26 12.42 4.71 -5.16
C LYS A 26 13.78 5.40 -5.06
N LYS A 27 14.85 4.61 -5.07
CA LYS A 27 16.24 5.06 -5.11
C LYS A 27 17.03 4.12 -6.00
N ASP A 28 17.72 4.68 -7.01
CA ASP A 28 18.57 3.93 -7.93
C ASP A 28 17.85 2.72 -8.57
N GLY A 29 16.59 2.93 -8.98
CA GLY A 29 15.75 1.92 -9.62
C GLY A 29 15.11 0.88 -8.68
N ARG A 30 15.35 0.95 -7.37
CA ARG A 30 14.80 0.02 -6.37
C ARG A 30 13.99 0.75 -5.31
N TYR A 31 12.96 0.10 -4.77
CA TYR A 31 12.21 0.64 -3.63
C TYR A 31 12.90 0.29 -2.33
N THR A 32 12.96 1.26 -1.42
CA THR A 32 13.55 1.12 -0.09
C THR A 32 12.57 1.64 0.94
N ILE A 33 12.52 0.97 2.10
CA ILE A 33 11.75 1.46 3.24
C ILE A 33 12.47 2.68 3.83
N VAL A 34 11.75 3.79 3.91
CA VAL A 34 12.23 5.04 4.51
C VAL A 34 11.58 5.25 5.88
N THR A 35 12.33 5.82 6.80
CA THR A 35 11.89 6.12 8.17
C THR A 35 12.22 7.58 8.51
N ASP A 36 11.83 8.03 9.71
CA ASP A 36 12.03 9.42 10.16
C ASP A 36 11.47 10.45 9.18
N ARG A 37 10.13 10.46 9.03
CA ARG A 37 9.40 11.34 8.08
C ARG A 37 9.99 11.32 6.67
N TRP A 38 10.30 10.11 6.20
CA TRP A 38 10.85 9.84 4.86
C TRP A 38 12.26 10.40 4.59
N GLN A 39 12.98 10.84 5.63
CA GLN A 39 14.31 11.44 5.51
C GLN A 39 15.42 10.38 5.53
N LYS A 40 15.21 9.25 6.20
CA LYS A 40 16.22 8.21 6.39
C LYS A 40 15.90 6.94 5.59
N PHE A 41 16.66 6.70 4.52
CA PHE A 41 16.66 5.40 3.84
C PHE A 41 17.20 4.33 4.79
N SER A 42 16.49 3.22 4.89
CA SER A 42 17.00 2.01 5.55
C SER A 42 17.77 1.13 4.55
N ASP A 43 18.37 0.06 5.05
CA ASP A 43 19.00 -0.96 4.20
C ASP A 43 18.00 -2.05 3.76
N VAL A 44 16.70 -1.84 3.99
CA VAL A 44 15.65 -2.79 3.62
C VAL A 44 15.04 -2.38 2.28
N PHE A 45 15.34 -3.16 1.26
CA PHE A 45 14.69 -3.07 -0.04
C PHE A 45 13.30 -3.69 0.01
N VAL A 46 12.37 -3.14 -0.76
CA VAL A 46 11.03 -3.72 -0.91
C VAL A 46 11.13 -4.72 -2.04
N ASP A 47 11.30 -5.98 -1.68
CA ASP A 47 11.35 -7.12 -2.59
C ASP A 47 10.64 -8.34 -1.97
N GLU A 48 10.56 -9.43 -2.71
CA GLU A 48 9.91 -10.67 -2.28
C GLU A 48 10.42 -11.18 -0.93
N SER A 49 11.75 -11.19 -0.73
CA SER A 49 12.35 -11.72 0.49
C SER A 49 12.04 -10.85 1.71
N ALA A 50 12.05 -9.53 1.53
CA ALA A 50 11.71 -8.58 2.57
C ALA A 50 10.22 -8.66 2.92
N LEU A 51 9.33 -8.74 1.93
CA LEU A 51 7.89 -8.87 2.15
C LEU A 51 7.55 -10.19 2.85
N GLU A 52 8.16 -11.30 2.44
CA GLU A 52 8.01 -12.60 3.11
C GLU A 52 8.45 -12.53 4.57
N TYR A 53 9.64 -11.99 4.84
CA TYR A 53 10.14 -11.82 6.19
C TYR A 53 9.24 -10.95 7.06
N LEU A 54 8.79 -9.80 6.54
CA LEU A 54 7.93 -8.87 7.28
C LEU A 54 6.54 -9.45 7.55
N SER A 55 6.02 -10.30 6.65
CA SER A 55 4.70 -10.94 6.80
C SER A 55 4.64 -11.93 7.97
N SER A 56 5.79 -12.38 8.46
CA SER A 56 5.84 -13.20 9.68
C SER A 56 5.42 -12.43 10.94
N TYR A 57 5.36 -11.09 10.87
CA TYR A 57 5.05 -10.22 12.01
C TYR A 57 3.70 -9.49 11.91
N ALA A 58 2.97 -9.59 10.79
CA ALA A 58 1.70 -8.90 10.58
C ALA A 58 0.72 -9.71 9.72
N ASP A 59 -0.54 -9.27 9.73
CA ASP A 59 -1.62 -9.85 8.90
C ASP A 59 -1.86 -9.05 7.62
N GLU A 60 -1.46 -7.77 7.60
CA GLU A 60 -1.61 -6.90 6.45
C GLU A 60 -0.43 -5.91 6.34
N PHE A 61 -0.15 -5.48 5.12
CA PHE A 61 0.70 -4.32 4.85
C PHE A 61 -0.12 -3.09 4.46
N LEU A 62 0.23 -1.93 5.04
CA LEU A 62 -0.16 -0.62 4.51
C LEU A 62 1.07 0.01 3.86
N VAL A 63 1.06 0.19 2.54
CA VAL A 63 2.25 0.62 1.80
C VAL A 63 2.07 2.01 1.22
N HIS A 64 2.89 2.94 1.66
CA HIS A 64 2.87 4.33 1.21
C HIS A 64 3.86 4.57 0.06
N GLY A 65 3.35 5.04 -1.08
CA GLY A 65 4.17 5.55 -2.17
C GLY A 65 4.59 6.99 -1.91
N VAL A 66 5.70 7.19 -1.18
CA VAL A 66 6.11 8.49 -0.62
C VAL A 66 6.18 9.61 -1.65
N ASP A 67 6.65 9.31 -2.86
CA ASP A 67 6.86 10.34 -3.88
C ASP A 67 5.54 10.82 -4.52
N VAL A 68 4.42 10.10 -4.35
CA VAL A 68 3.11 10.45 -4.92
C VAL A 68 2.03 10.73 -3.86
N GLU A 69 2.25 10.35 -2.61
CA GLU A 69 1.28 10.49 -1.52
C GLU A 69 0.78 11.93 -1.32
N GLY A 70 -0.54 12.08 -1.28
CA GLY A 70 -1.22 13.38 -1.05
C GLY A 70 -1.15 14.37 -2.21
N LYS A 71 -0.39 14.08 -3.28
CA LYS A 71 -0.12 15.04 -4.37
C LYS A 71 -1.18 15.07 -5.46
N ARG A 72 -2.01 14.03 -5.59
CA ARG A 72 -3.00 13.88 -6.68
C ARG A 72 -2.37 13.94 -8.08
N LEU A 73 -1.14 13.43 -8.22
CA LEU A 73 -0.37 13.44 -9.47
C LEU A 73 -0.33 12.08 -10.19
N GLY A 74 -1.19 11.14 -9.79
CA GLY A 74 -1.20 9.77 -10.28
C GLY A 74 -0.41 8.81 -9.39
N ILE A 75 -0.67 7.52 -9.58
CA ILE A 75 -0.14 6.42 -8.79
C ILE A 75 1.32 6.08 -9.13
N ASP A 76 1.98 5.40 -8.20
CA ASP A 76 3.24 4.69 -8.47
C ASP A 76 2.96 3.25 -8.93
N GLU A 77 2.73 3.07 -10.23
CA GLU A 77 2.30 1.79 -10.81
C GLU A 77 3.36 0.69 -10.67
N ASP A 78 4.66 1.02 -10.74
CA ASP A 78 5.76 0.07 -10.54
C ASP A 78 5.76 -0.51 -9.12
N LEU A 79 5.51 0.33 -8.12
CA LEU A 79 5.37 -0.12 -6.74
C LEU A 79 4.14 -1.03 -6.58
N VAL A 80 3.02 -0.66 -7.17
CA VAL A 80 1.80 -1.48 -7.13
C VAL A 80 2.01 -2.84 -7.80
N GLU A 81 2.70 -2.89 -8.94
CA GLU A 81 3.03 -4.16 -9.62
C GLU A 81 3.93 -5.04 -8.74
N LEU A 82 4.94 -4.46 -8.11
CA LEU A 82 5.83 -5.16 -7.18
C LEU A 82 5.05 -5.81 -6.04
N LEU A 83 4.15 -5.04 -5.40
CA LEU A 83 3.31 -5.54 -4.32
C LEU A 83 2.35 -6.64 -4.78
N GLY A 84 1.66 -6.44 -5.90
CA GLY A 84 0.73 -7.43 -6.45
C GLY A 84 1.40 -8.74 -6.85
N ARG A 85 2.67 -8.68 -7.24
CA ARG A 85 3.47 -9.86 -7.55
C ARG A 85 3.98 -10.58 -6.31
N HIS A 86 4.46 -9.86 -5.31
CA HIS A 86 5.32 -10.43 -4.27
C HIS A 86 4.76 -10.41 -2.84
N SER A 87 3.69 -9.66 -2.55
CA SER A 87 3.13 -9.65 -1.20
C SER A 87 2.50 -11.01 -0.86
N PRO A 88 2.90 -11.68 0.23
CA PRO A 88 2.31 -12.97 0.64
C PRO A 88 1.03 -12.80 1.46
N ILE A 89 0.76 -11.60 1.95
CA ILE A 89 -0.40 -11.23 2.76
C ILE A 89 -1.16 -10.06 2.10
N PRO A 90 -2.41 -9.76 2.51
CA PRO A 90 -3.13 -8.58 2.04
C PRO A 90 -2.30 -7.30 2.12
N VAL A 91 -2.46 -6.44 1.12
CA VAL A 91 -1.74 -5.19 1.04
C VAL A 91 -2.66 -4.08 0.54
N THR A 92 -2.66 -2.98 1.28
CA THR A 92 -3.34 -1.75 0.91
C THR A 92 -2.31 -0.70 0.51
N TYR A 93 -2.41 -0.19 -0.71
CA TYR A 93 -1.58 0.89 -1.23
C TYR A 93 -2.15 2.27 -0.87
N ALA A 94 -1.28 3.18 -0.47
CA ALA A 94 -1.60 4.57 -0.18
C ALA A 94 -0.70 5.50 -1.01
N GLY A 95 -1.25 6.17 -2.00
CA GLY A 95 -0.49 7.15 -2.77
C GLY A 95 -1.14 7.60 -4.07
N GLY A 96 -1.08 8.91 -4.36
CA GLY A 96 -1.16 9.42 -5.73
C GLY A 96 -2.52 9.44 -6.44
N VAL A 97 -3.49 8.60 -6.04
CA VAL A 97 -4.80 8.49 -6.69
C VAL A 97 -5.42 9.88 -6.90
N SER A 98 -5.83 10.18 -8.13
CA SER A 98 -6.54 11.40 -8.48
C SER A 98 -7.76 11.16 -9.36
N THR A 99 -7.84 10.02 -10.04
CA THR A 99 -8.91 9.69 -11.00
C THR A 99 -9.49 8.29 -10.77
N MET A 100 -10.66 8.00 -11.36
CA MET A 100 -11.21 6.64 -11.39
C MET A 100 -10.31 5.67 -12.19
N ASP A 101 -9.63 6.17 -13.22
CA ASP A 101 -8.72 5.36 -14.05
C ASP A 101 -7.51 4.86 -13.23
N ASP A 102 -7.07 5.60 -12.22
CA ASP A 102 -6.02 5.15 -11.30
C ASP A 102 -6.46 3.90 -10.53
N LEU A 103 -7.73 3.79 -10.14
CA LEU A 103 -8.26 2.61 -9.46
C LEU A 103 -8.21 1.37 -10.36
N GLU A 104 -8.55 1.53 -11.66
CA GLU A 104 -8.45 0.46 -12.65
C GLU A 104 -6.98 0.05 -12.90
N ARG A 105 -6.07 1.02 -12.97
CA ARG A 105 -4.63 0.77 -13.10
C ARG A 105 -4.08 0.02 -11.90
N ILE A 106 -4.46 0.42 -10.68
CA ILE A 106 -4.07 -0.30 -9.45
C ILE A 106 -4.59 -1.73 -9.48
N LYS A 107 -5.87 -1.93 -9.81
CA LYS A 107 -6.45 -3.27 -9.90
C LYS A 107 -5.68 -4.15 -10.89
N LYS A 108 -5.34 -3.61 -12.06
CA LYS A 108 -4.61 -4.33 -13.11
C LYS A 108 -3.17 -4.63 -12.71
N ALA A 109 -2.39 -3.61 -12.36
CA ALA A 109 -0.98 -3.73 -11.98
C ALA A 109 -0.81 -4.59 -10.72
N GLY A 110 -1.69 -4.36 -9.73
CA GLY A 110 -1.75 -5.11 -8.48
C GLY A 110 -2.36 -6.50 -8.61
N ARG A 111 -2.72 -6.93 -9.82
CA ARG A 111 -3.26 -8.27 -10.11
C ARG A 111 -4.50 -8.62 -9.29
N SER A 112 -5.33 -7.62 -8.97
CA SER A 112 -6.48 -7.72 -8.06
C SER A 112 -6.14 -8.21 -6.65
N ARG A 113 -4.88 -8.04 -6.21
CA ARG A 113 -4.37 -8.41 -4.88
C ARG A 113 -3.95 -7.21 -4.03
N VAL A 114 -4.00 -6.00 -4.59
CA VAL A 114 -3.61 -4.75 -3.94
C VAL A 114 -4.85 -3.87 -3.80
N ASP A 115 -5.25 -3.62 -2.56
CA ASP A 115 -6.29 -2.65 -2.23
C ASP A 115 -5.71 -1.22 -2.23
N VAL A 116 -6.56 -0.20 -2.12
CA VAL A 116 -6.13 1.20 -2.17
C VAL A 116 -6.89 2.08 -1.19
N THR A 117 -6.17 3.03 -0.60
CA THR A 117 -6.76 4.17 0.12
C THR A 117 -6.86 5.40 -0.78
N VAL A 118 -7.99 6.11 -0.68
CA VAL A 118 -8.21 7.39 -1.37
C VAL A 118 -8.55 8.45 -0.33
N GLY A 119 -7.71 9.49 -0.26
CA GLY A 119 -7.86 10.60 0.68
C GLY A 119 -8.15 11.92 -0.03
N SER A 120 -7.12 12.74 -0.22
CA SER A 120 -7.23 14.13 -0.72
C SER A 120 -7.88 14.30 -2.10
N ALA A 121 -7.97 13.24 -2.90
CA ALA A 121 -8.66 13.29 -4.18
C ALA A 121 -10.19 13.29 -4.05
N LEU A 122 -10.74 12.80 -2.93
CA LEU A 122 -12.18 12.72 -2.75
C LEU A 122 -12.81 14.11 -2.65
N ASP A 123 -13.96 14.29 -3.31
CA ASP A 123 -14.79 15.50 -3.26
C ASP A 123 -15.18 15.91 -1.83
N ILE A 124 -15.46 14.95 -0.96
CA ILE A 124 -15.74 15.17 0.47
C ILE A 124 -14.54 15.74 1.25
N PHE A 125 -13.34 15.71 0.68
CA PHE A 125 -12.11 16.29 1.26
C PHE A 125 -11.54 17.44 0.41
N GLY A 126 -12.31 17.98 -0.53
CA GLY A 126 -11.90 19.10 -1.39
C GLY A 126 -11.14 18.70 -2.66
N GLY A 127 -11.20 17.43 -3.06
CA GLY A 127 -10.76 16.96 -4.36
C GLY A 127 -11.86 16.93 -5.42
N ASP A 128 -11.58 16.31 -6.56
CA ASP A 128 -12.47 16.27 -7.72
C ASP A 128 -13.07 14.87 -7.96
N LEU A 129 -12.61 13.85 -7.21
CA LEU A 129 -13.03 12.47 -7.37
C LEU A 129 -14.30 12.21 -6.55
N PRO A 130 -15.44 11.84 -7.16
CA PRO A 130 -16.67 11.67 -6.39
C PRO A 130 -16.59 10.47 -5.44
N TYR A 131 -16.75 10.69 -4.13
CA TYR A 131 -16.72 9.62 -3.12
C TYR A 131 -17.72 8.50 -3.44
N LYS A 132 -18.91 8.87 -3.91
CA LYS A 132 -19.96 7.93 -4.30
C LYS A 132 -19.49 6.97 -5.39
N ASP A 133 -18.75 7.47 -6.38
CA ASP A 133 -18.31 6.68 -7.52
C ASP A 133 -17.20 5.69 -7.12
N VAL A 134 -16.29 6.12 -6.24
CA VAL A 134 -15.28 5.25 -5.63
C VAL A 134 -15.94 4.11 -4.84
N VAL A 135 -16.94 4.41 -4.00
CA VAL A 135 -17.69 3.38 -3.25
C VAL A 135 -18.43 2.42 -4.18
N LEU A 136 -19.09 2.93 -5.22
CA LEU A 136 -19.77 2.09 -6.22
C LEU A 136 -18.81 1.20 -6.97
N TRP A 137 -17.63 1.72 -7.30
CA TRP A 137 -16.57 0.94 -7.94
C TRP A 137 -16.10 -0.20 -7.05
N HIS A 138 -15.77 0.05 -5.78
CA HIS A 138 -15.38 -1.01 -4.84
C HIS A 138 -16.46 -2.08 -4.66
N LYS A 139 -17.74 -1.67 -4.52
CA LYS A 139 -18.86 -2.62 -4.42
C LYS A 139 -18.95 -3.56 -5.61
N LYS A 140 -18.69 -3.08 -6.83
CA LYS A 140 -18.68 -3.92 -8.04
C LYS A 140 -17.55 -4.95 -7.97
N GLN A 141 -16.39 -4.61 -7.42
CA GLN A 141 -15.26 -5.55 -7.32
C GLN A 141 -15.55 -6.70 -6.34
N SER A 142 -16.18 -6.41 -5.19
CA SER A 142 -16.53 -7.43 -4.19
C SER A 142 -17.55 -8.46 -4.71
N MET A 143 -18.38 -8.09 -5.68
CA MET A 143 -19.35 -9.01 -6.31
C MET A 143 -18.69 -9.95 -7.33
N VAL A 144 -17.59 -9.54 -7.96
CA VAL A 144 -16.90 -10.34 -8.99
C VAL A 144 -16.03 -11.44 -8.37
N GLY A 145 -15.49 -11.24 -7.15
CA GLY A 145 -14.69 -12.25 -6.44
C GLY A 145 -15.49 -13.35 -5.73
N GLN A 146 -16.82 -13.37 -5.84
CA GLN A 146 -17.73 -14.36 -5.23
C GLN A 146 -18.32 -15.36 -6.24
N LEU A 147 -17.94 -15.27 -7.52
CA LEU A 147 -18.30 -16.20 -8.60
C LEU A 147 -17.07 -17.00 -9.02
#